data_AF-A0A9D4DAK3-F1
#
_entry.id   AF-A0A9D4DAK3-F1
#
_cell.length_a   1.000
_cell.length_b   1.000
_cell.length_c   1.000
_cell.angle_alpha   90.00
_cell.angle_beta   90.00
_cell.angle_gamma   90.00
#
_symmetry.space_group_name_H-M   'P 1'
#
loop_
_entity.id
_entity.type
_entity.pdbx_description
1 polymer ?
#
loop_
_entity_poly.entity_id
_entity_poly.type
_entity_poly.pdbx_seq_one_letter_code
_entity_poly.pdbx_strand_id
1 'polypeptide(L)'
;MQNVLLLQVTHHYKAIGAKEIYLLTGRNTTHVDKKRFIPIHDVVHKLTEDHMKILLTVYCITSCDTTSGFHGKGKKEVFNLFMKYAKTFQNLHDIGEQLNLQKLQKDACEKFVALLYGNENLTLN
;
A
#
# COMPACT_ATOMS: atom_id res chain seq x y z
N MET A 1 10.69 5.11 -7.92
CA MET A 1 11.06 3.76 -8.43
C MET A 1 11.33 2.77 -7.29
N GLN A 2 12.13 3.10 -6.26
CA GLN A 2 12.43 2.20 -5.14
C GLN A 2 11.20 1.73 -4.33
N ASN A 3 10.17 2.58 -4.20
CA ASN A 3 8.95 2.24 -3.44
C ASN A 3 8.13 1.12 -4.09
N VAL A 4 8.07 1.08 -5.42
CA VAL A 4 7.33 0.06 -6.19
C VAL A 4 7.97 -1.31 -5.98
N LEU A 5 9.30 -1.39 -6.10
CA LEU A 5 10.05 -2.64 -5.92
C LEU A 5 9.92 -3.17 -4.49
N LEU A 6 10.02 -2.30 -3.49
CA LEU A 6 9.81 -2.66 -2.09
C LEU A 6 8.45 -3.33 -1.88
N LEU A 7 7.39 -2.74 -2.43
CA LEU A 7 6.02 -3.24 -2.26
C LEU A 7 5.77 -4.53 -3.04
N GLN A 8 6.29 -4.66 -4.26
CA GLN A 8 6.20 -5.90 -5.04
C GLN A 8 6.91 -7.06 -4.34
N VAL A 9 8.15 -6.85 -3.89
CA VAL A 9 8.91 -7.89 -3.18
C VAL A 9 8.25 -8.25 -1.85
N THR A 10 7.70 -7.26 -1.14
CA THR A 10 6.90 -7.49 0.08
C THR A 10 5.70 -8.36 -0.25
N HIS A 11 4.87 -7.98 -1.22
CA HIS A 11 3.66 -8.70 -1.61
C HIS A 11 3.94 -10.17 -2.00
N HIS A 12 5.01 -10.40 -2.78
CA HIS A 12 5.37 -11.75 -3.24
C HIS A 12 6.33 -12.51 -2.32
N TYR A 13 6.60 -12.02 -1.11
CA TYR A 13 7.59 -12.61 -0.19
C TYR A 13 7.41 -14.12 0.02
N LYS A 14 6.17 -14.57 0.28
CA LYS A 14 5.86 -15.99 0.48
C LYS A 14 6.18 -16.85 -0.75
N ALA A 15 6.00 -16.33 -1.96
CA ALA A 15 6.25 -17.04 -3.21
C ALA A 15 7.74 -17.17 -3.54
N ILE A 16 8.58 -16.26 -3.03
CA ILE A 16 10.03 -16.30 -3.24
C ILE A 16 10.67 -17.46 -2.48
N GLY A 17 10.10 -17.86 -1.34
CA GLY A 17 10.58 -19.00 -0.55
C GLY A 17 11.93 -18.78 0.16
N ALA A 18 12.44 -17.55 0.15
CA ALA A 18 13.67 -17.19 0.85
C ALA A 18 13.41 -16.84 2.32
N LYS A 19 14.27 -17.33 3.22
CA LYS A 19 14.18 -17.02 4.66
C LYS A 19 14.38 -15.53 4.94
N GLU A 20 15.37 -14.92 4.29
CA GLU A 20 15.72 -13.52 4.49
C GLU A 20 15.89 -12.82 3.15
N ILE A 21 15.20 -11.69 2.99
CA ILE A 21 15.32 -10.82 1.81
C ILE A 21 15.71 -9.43 2.28
N TYR A 22 16.69 -8.82 1.61
CA TYR A 22 17.16 -7.47 1.87
C TYR A 22 17.06 -6.63 0.61
N LEU A 23 16.42 -5.47 0.70
CA LEU A 23 16.43 -4.48 -0.37
C LEU A 23 17.58 -3.49 -0.14
N LEU A 24 18.53 -3.46 -1.06
CA LEU A 24 19.57 -2.44 -1.10
C LEU A 24 19.01 -1.14 -1.68
N THR A 25 19.10 -0.04 -0.93
CA THR A 25 18.65 1.29 -1.36
C THR A 25 19.68 2.37 -1.04
N GLY A 26 19.50 3.56 -1.61
CA GLY A 26 20.44 4.68 -1.60
C GLY A 26 21.27 4.80 -2.87
N ARG A 27 21.74 6.01 -3.19
CA ARG A 27 22.62 6.29 -4.33
C ARG A 27 23.87 7.03 -3.82
N ASN A 28 25.02 6.69 -4.37
CA ASN A 28 26.24 7.49 -4.16
C ASN A 28 26.14 8.75 -5.04
N THR A 29 25.49 9.80 -4.55
CA THR A 29 25.51 11.13 -5.19
C THR A 29 26.09 12.18 -4.25
N THR A 30 26.36 13.37 -4.78
CA THR A 30 26.85 14.55 -4.04
C THR A 30 25.90 14.97 -2.90
N HIS A 31 24.63 14.55 -2.97
CA HIS A 31 23.66 14.67 -1.89
C HIS A 31 23.52 13.33 -1.15
N VAL A 32 23.53 13.40 0.17
CA VAL A 32 23.62 12.25 1.08
C VAL A 32 22.37 11.37 1.02
N ASP A 33 22.32 10.38 0.12
CA ASP A 33 21.43 9.23 0.26
C ASP A 33 22.26 8.01 0.66
N LYS A 34 22.46 7.86 1.98
CA LYS A 34 23.30 6.80 2.55
C LYS A 34 22.78 5.44 2.10
N LYS A 35 23.69 4.67 1.48
CA LYS A 35 23.48 3.27 1.12
C LYS A 35 23.05 2.48 2.36
N ARG A 36 21.91 1.79 2.29
CA ARG A 36 21.36 1.01 3.40
C ARG A 36 20.63 -0.23 2.91
N PHE A 37 20.60 -1.25 3.76
CA PHE A 37 19.80 -2.46 3.54
C PHE A 37 18.51 -2.36 4.34
N ILE A 38 17.39 -2.69 3.68
CA ILE A 38 16.08 -2.78 4.31
C ILE A 38 15.72 -4.27 4.44
N PRO A 39 15.56 -4.83 5.65
CA PRO A 39 15.13 -6.21 5.85
C PRO A 39 13.64 -6.34 5.49
N ILE A 40 13.34 -6.98 4.36
CA ILE A 40 11.94 -7.16 3.90
C ILE A 40 11.17 -8.12 4.78
N HIS A 41 11.83 -9.16 5.28
CA HIS A 41 11.25 -10.14 6.20
C HIS A 41 10.69 -9.48 7.46
N ASP A 42 11.39 -8.48 8.02
CA ASP A 42 10.90 -7.71 9.17
C ASP A 42 9.69 -6.83 8.83
N VAL A 43 9.63 -6.32 7.60
CA VAL A 43 8.47 -5.55 7.12
C VAL A 43 7.26 -6.48 7.00
N VAL A 44 7.43 -7.65 6.38
CA VAL A 44 6.37 -8.65 6.21
C VAL A 44 5.84 -9.13 7.56
N HIS A 45 6.71 -9.38 8.55
CA HIS A 45 6.29 -9.78 9.91
C HIS A 45 5.44 -8.73 10.64
N LYS A 46 5.49 -7.45 10.23
CA LYS A 46 4.66 -6.38 10.79
C LYS A 46 3.30 -6.25 10.10
N LEU A 47 3.09 -6.92 8.98
CA LEU A 47 1.86 -6.87 8.20
C LEU A 47 1.03 -8.14 8.45
N THR A 48 -0.27 -7.96 8.66
CA THR A 48 -1.22 -9.09 8.71
C THR A 48 -1.63 -9.53 7.31
N GLU A 49 -2.30 -10.67 7.18
CA GLU A 49 -2.79 -11.13 5.88
C GLU A 49 -3.76 -10.13 5.22
N ASP A 50 -4.60 -9.47 6.02
CA ASP A 50 -5.51 -8.41 5.55
C ASP A 50 -4.74 -7.24 4.92
N HIS A 51 -3.60 -6.85 5.52
CA HIS A 51 -2.72 -5.83 4.96
C HIS A 51 -2.11 -6.30 3.64
N MET A 52 -1.63 -7.55 3.60
CA MET A 52 -0.95 -8.11 2.44
C MET A 52 -1.86 -8.16 1.21
N LYS A 53 -3.13 -8.54 1.37
CA LYS A 53 -4.11 -8.65 0.28
C LYS A 53 -4.39 -7.34 -0.45
N ILE A 54 -4.37 -6.22 0.27
CA ILE A 54 -4.75 -4.91 -0.29
C ILE A 54 -3.55 -3.98 -0.51
N LEU A 55 -2.34 -4.40 -0.11
CA LEU A 55 -1.13 -3.57 -0.11
C LEU A 55 -0.87 -2.94 -1.48
N LEU A 56 -0.94 -3.75 -2.54
CA LEU A 56 -0.71 -3.29 -3.91
C LEU A 56 -1.81 -2.34 -4.37
N THR A 57 -3.08 -2.70 -4.15
CA THR A 57 -4.21 -1.84 -4.53
C THR A 57 -4.13 -0.48 -3.86
N VAL A 58 -3.92 -0.45 -2.54
CA VAL A 58 -3.81 0.79 -1.76
C VAL A 58 -2.68 1.68 -2.29
N TYR A 59 -1.53 1.09 -2.63
CA TYR A 59 -0.44 1.82 -3.25
C TYR A 59 -0.81 2.39 -4.63
N CYS A 60 -1.49 1.59 -5.47
CA CYS A 60 -1.92 2.02 -6.79
C CYS A 60 -2.92 3.18 -6.74
N ILE A 61 -3.92 3.14 -5.85
CA ILE A 61 -4.97 4.18 -5.77
C ILE A 61 -4.48 5.48 -5.12
N THR A 62 -3.47 5.42 -4.25
CA THR A 62 -2.96 6.59 -3.51
C THR A 62 -1.83 7.31 -4.23
N SER A 63 -1.56 6.87 -5.46
CA SER A 63 -0.48 7.25 -6.36
C SER A 63 0.88 6.61 -6.09
N CYS A 64 1.44 6.09 -7.18
CA CYS A 64 2.84 5.72 -7.23
C CYS A 64 3.71 6.97 -7.46
N ASP A 65 5.04 6.84 -7.39
CA ASP A 65 5.99 7.97 -7.48
C ASP A 65 5.84 8.86 -8.76
N THR A 66 5.01 8.46 -9.73
CA THR A 66 4.83 9.13 -11.04
C THR A 66 3.42 9.70 -11.29
N THR A 67 2.48 9.57 -10.35
CA THR A 67 1.11 10.12 -10.48
C THR A 67 0.76 11.01 -9.29
N SER A 68 -0.04 12.06 -9.51
CA SER A 68 -0.53 12.91 -8.42
C SER A 68 -1.49 12.13 -7.53
N GLY A 69 -1.20 12.10 -6.22
CA GLY A 69 -2.05 11.48 -5.21
C GLY A 69 -3.26 12.33 -4.82
N PHE A 70 -3.97 11.85 -3.80
CA PHE A 70 -5.08 12.58 -3.19
C PHE A 70 -4.63 13.98 -2.73
N HIS A 71 -5.33 15.02 -3.18
CA HIS A 71 -4.96 16.40 -2.88
C HIS A 71 -4.92 16.66 -1.37
N GLY A 72 -3.83 17.25 -0.90
CA GLY A 72 -3.63 17.54 0.52
C GLY A 72 -3.38 16.31 1.39
N LYS A 73 -3.18 15.12 0.80
CA LYS A 73 -2.97 13.87 1.53
C LYS A 73 -1.63 13.22 1.21
N GLY A 74 -0.87 12.96 2.27
CA GLY A 74 0.47 12.38 2.17
C GLY A 74 0.48 10.86 2.30
N LYS A 75 1.55 10.22 1.80
CA LYS A 75 1.80 8.77 1.95
C LYS A 75 1.75 8.29 3.41
N LYS A 76 2.14 9.15 4.37
CA LYS A 76 2.07 8.84 5.80
C LYS A 76 0.63 8.70 6.31
N GLU A 77 -0.26 9.59 5.89
CA GLU A 77 -1.68 9.52 6.30
C GLU A 77 -2.35 8.28 5.70
N VAL A 78 -2.10 8.02 4.42
CA VAL A 78 -2.53 6.80 3.74
C VAL A 78 -2.02 5.55 4.46
N PHE A 79 -0.74 5.51 4.81
CA PHE A 79 -0.14 4.38 5.51
C PHE A 79 -0.76 4.17 6.90
N ASN A 80 -1.01 5.24 7.66
CA ASN A 80 -1.67 5.13 8.95
C ASN A 80 -3.10 4.58 8.82
N LEU A 81 -3.85 5.04 7.82
CA LEU A 81 -5.20 4.57 7.52
C LEU A 81 -5.20 3.10 7.10
N PHE A 82 -4.25 2.71 6.24
CA PHE A 82 -4.01 1.31 5.85
C PHE A 82 -3.73 0.43 7.06
N MET A 83 -2.81 0.83 7.95
CA MET A 83 -2.47 0.08 9.15
C MET A 83 -3.64 -0.05 10.15
N LYS A 84 -4.56 0.92 10.16
CA LYS A 84 -5.70 0.94 11.08
C LYS A 84 -6.91 0.17 10.55
N TYR A 85 -7.19 0.25 9.25
CA TYR A 85 -8.47 -0.17 8.67
C TYR A 85 -8.34 -1.20 7.54
N ALA A 86 -7.21 -1.90 7.40
CA ALA A 86 -7.03 -2.90 6.35
C ALA A 86 -8.19 -3.91 6.25
N LYS A 87 -8.72 -4.39 7.38
CA LYS A 87 -9.87 -5.31 7.42
C LYS A 87 -11.16 -4.72 6.83
N THR A 88 -11.37 -3.41 6.94
CA THR A 88 -12.55 -2.73 6.37
C THR A 88 -12.46 -2.63 4.85
N PHE A 89 -11.25 -2.63 4.31
CA PHE A 89 -10.99 -2.41 2.89
C PHE A 89 -10.71 -3.70 2.11
N GLN A 90 -11.11 -4.87 2.62
CA GLN A 90 -10.81 -6.15 1.94
C GLN A 90 -11.42 -6.23 0.54
N ASN A 91 -12.54 -5.56 0.27
CA ASN A 91 -13.11 -5.47 -1.08
C ASN A 91 -12.23 -4.71 -2.09
N LEU A 92 -11.10 -4.12 -1.68
CA LEU A 92 -10.12 -3.51 -2.59
C LEU A 92 -9.16 -4.53 -3.21
N HIS A 93 -9.06 -5.77 -2.71
CA HIS A 93 -8.01 -6.69 -3.14
C HIS A 93 -8.03 -7.01 -4.64
N ASP A 94 -9.21 -7.14 -5.25
CA ASP A 94 -9.36 -7.54 -6.67
C ASP A 94 -9.52 -6.35 -7.64
N ILE A 95 -9.30 -5.13 -7.16
CA ILE A 95 -9.43 -3.95 -8.04
C ILE A 95 -8.32 -4.01 -9.10
N GLY A 96 -8.74 -4.00 -10.36
CA GLY A 96 -7.86 -4.11 -11.52
C GLY A 96 -7.78 -5.52 -12.12
N GLU A 97 -8.35 -6.53 -11.47
CA GLU A 97 -8.50 -7.88 -12.08
C GLU A 97 -9.64 -7.91 -13.12
N GLN A 98 -10.67 -7.09 -12.93
CA GLN A 98 -11.80 -6.94 -13.83
C GLN A 98 -11.85 -5.52 -14.41
N LEU A 99 -12.25 -5.42 -15.69
CA LEU A 99 -12.45 -4.13 -16.38
C LEU A 99 -13.53 -3.26 -15.72
N ASN A 100 -14.53 -3.89 -15.10
CA ASN A 100 -15.66 -3.21 -14.47
C ASN A 100 -15.63 -3.41 -12.96
N LEU A 101 -15.78 -2.31 -12.21
CA LEU A 101 -15.92 -2.34 -10.76
C LEU A 101 -17.33 -2.78 -10.35
N GLN A 102 -17.39 -3.81 -9.53
CA GLN A 102 -18.59 -4.25 -8.83
C GLN A 102 -19.00 -3.23 -7.75
N LYS A 103 -20.28 -3.27 -7.34
CA LYS A 103 -20.82 -2.35 -6.33
C LYS A 103 -19.98 -2.36 -5.04
N LEU A 104 -19.63 -3.54 -4.54
CA LEU A 104 -18.83 -3.71 -3.32
C LEU A 104 -17.45 -3.05 -3.39
N GLN A 105 -16.82 -3.03 -4.57
CA GLN A 105 -15.52 -2.39 -4.79
C GLN A 105 -15.65 -0.87 -4.83
N LYS A 106 -16.72 -0.36 -5.48
CA LYS A 106 -17.05 1.08 -5.46
C LYS A 106 -17.30 1.58 -4.05
N ASP A 107 -18.13 0.88 -3.29
CA ASP A 107 -18.43 1.23 -1.90
C ASP A 107 -17.16 1.24 -1.04
N ALA A 108 -16.23 0.30 -1.28
CA ALA A 108 -14.96 0.25 -0.56
C ALA A 108 -14.02 1.41 -0.94
N CYS A 109 -13.94 1.79 -2.21
CA CYS A 109 -13.21 2.97 -2.67
C CYS A 109 -13.78 4.25 -2.05
N GLU A 110 -15.11 4.39 -2.05
CA GLU A 110 -15.78 5.55 -1.43
C GLU A 110 -15.51 5.61 0.06
N LYS A 111 -15.62 4.49 0.79
CA LYS A 111 -15.25 4.40 2.22
C LYS A 111 -13.78 4.77 2.45
N PHE A 112 -12.88 4.32 1.59
CA PHE A 112 -11.46 4.63 1.68
C PHE A 112 -11.21 6.14 1.55
N VAL A 113 -11.77 6.78 0.53
CA VAL A 113 -11.64 8.23 0.30
C VAL A 113 -12.28 9.02 1.44
N ALA A 114 -13.48 8.62 1.87
CA ALA A 114 -14.18 9.21 3.00
C ALA A 114 -13.32 9.22 4.28
N LEU A 115 -12.76 8.07 4.65
CA LEU A 115 -11.90 7.95 5.83
C LEU A 115 -10.59 8.72 5.67
N LEU A 116 -10.03 8.79 4.46
CA LEU A 116 -8.80 9.53 4.19
C LEU A 116 -8.97 11.04 4.43
N TYR A 117 -10.15 11.60 4.13
CA TYR A 117 -10.49 12.99 4.35
C TYR A 117 -11.17 13.28 5.70
N GLY A 118 -11.27 12.27 6.58
CA GLY A 118 -11.74 12.45 7.97
C GLY A 118 -13.26 12.28 8.17
N ASN A 119 -13.98 11.73 7.18
CA ASN A 119 -15.39 11.39 7.34
C ASN A 119 -15.54 9.99 7.95
N GLU A 120 -15.39 9.88 9.27
CA GLU A 120 -15.53 8.61 10.00
C GLU A 120 -16.99 8.10 10.10
N ASN A 121 -17.98 8.95 9.79
CA ASN A 121 -19.42 8.67 9.96
C ASN A 121 -20.15 8.17 8.71
N LEU A 122 -19.46 7.80 7.62
CA LEU A 122 -20.12 7.30 6.41
C LEU A 122 -20.56 5.82 6.57
N THR A 123 -21.74 5.64 7.15
CA THR A 123 -22.58 4.45 6.93
C THR A 123 -23.13 4.54 5.51
N LEU A 124 -22.35 4.08 4.53
CA LEU A 124 -22.86 3.87 3.18
C LEU A 124 -23.81 2.67 3.23
N ASN A 125 -25.12 2.99 3.14
CA ASN A 125 -26.26 2.07 3.09
C ASN A 125 -26.22 1.14 1.87
#